data_AF-A0A7S0XVL1-F1
#
_entry.id   AF-A0A7S0XVL1-F1
#
_cell.length_a   1.000
_cell.length_b   1.000
_cell.length_c   1.000
_cell.angle_alpha   90.00
_cell.angle_beta   90.00
_cell.angle_gamma   90.00
#
_symmetry.space_group_name_H-M   'P 1'
#
loop_
_entity.id
_entity.type
_entity.pdbx_description
1 polymer ?
#
loop_
_entity_poly.entity_id
_entity_poly.type
_entity_poly.pdbx_seq_one_letter_code
_entity_poly.pdbx_strand_id
1 'polypeptide(L)'
;VSVATLPDPLPEACFAGRSNVGKSSLVNMLSNRKKLAFSSKTPGKTQQFNYFVVNGQDDVGNKFHLVDLPGVGYAKVPVAVRREWVGFLTSYLTQRESL
;
A
#
# COMPACT_ATOMS: atom_id res chain seq x y z
N VAL A 1 8.55 -5.81 -9.89
CA VAL A 1 8.87 -5.52 -8.46
C VAL A 1 9.04 -6.84 -7.71
N SER A 2 10.00 -6.98 -6.78
CA SER A 2 10.24 -8.23 -6.02
C SER A 2 10.09 -7.99 -4.51
N VAL A 3 9.67 -9.02 -3.76
CA VAL A 3 9.56 -8.95 -2.29
C VAL A 3 10.92 -8.60 -1.66
N ALA A 4 12.02 -9.01 -2.29
CA ALA A 4 13.39 -8.71 -1.86
C ALA A 4 13.78 -7.23 -1.94
N THR A 5 13.03 -6.41 -2.70
CA THR A 5 13.31 -4.97 -2.85
C THR A 5 12.44 -4.10 -1.94
N LEU A 6 11.67 -4.71 -1.04
CA LEU A 6 10.83 -4.00 -0.09
C LEU A 6 11.66 -3.43 1.08
N PRO A 7 11.15 -2.41 1.79
CA PRO A 7 11.81 -1.88 2.98
C PRO A 7 12.07 -2.96 4.05
N ASP A 8 12.97 -2.67 4.98
CA ASP A 8 13.24 -3.57 6.12
C ASP A 8 11.94 -3.96 6.85
N PRO A 9 11.80 -5.21 7.31
CA PRO A 9 10.56 -5.69 7.91
C PRO A 9 10.33 -5.01 9.27
N LEU A 10 9.30 -4.17 9.32
CA LEU A 10 8.60 -3.73 10.52
C LEU A 10 7.19 -4.31 10.48
N PRO A 11 6.47 -4.47 11.61
CA PRO A 11 5.06 -4.85 11.57
C PRO A 11 4.28 -4.01 10.55
N GLU A 12 3.41 -4.61 9.75
CA GLU A 12 2.75 -3.92 8.63
C GLU A 12 1.22 -4.00 8.75
N ALA A 13 0.54 -2.89 8.52
CA ALA A 13 -0.90 -2.86 8.33
C ALA A 13 -1.21 -2.39 6.91
N CYS A 14 -1.88 -3.25 6.16
CA CYS A 14 -1.99 -3.14 4.71
C CYS A 14 -3.44 -2.89 4.25
N PHE A 15 -3.65 -1.90 3.38
CA PHE A 15 -4.96 -1.56 2.84
C PHE A 15 -5.13 -2.09 1.42
N ALA A 16 -5.91 -3.16 1.25
CA ALA A 16 -6.29 -3.73 -0.04
C ALA A 16 -7.74 -3.37 -0.42
N GLY A 17 -8.06 -3.34 -1.72
CA GLY A 17 -9.43 -3.10 -2.19
C GLY A 17 -9.50 -2.56 -3.61
N ARG A 18 -10.72 -2.36 -4.14
CA ARG A 18 -10.90 -1.86 -5.52
C ARG A 18 -10.32 -0.46 -5.71
N SER A 19 -10.07 -0.05 -6.96
CA SER A 19 -9.70 1.33 -7.25
C SER A 19 -10.80 2.30 -6.79
N ASN A 20 -10.40 3.45 -6.24
CA ASN A 20 -11.29 4.53 -5.77
C ASN A 20 -12.25 4.21 -4.61
N VAL A 21 -12.03 3.14 -3.84
CA VAL A 21 -12.85 2.84 -2.64
C VAL A 21 -12.44 3.63 -1.38
N GLY A 22 -11.41 4.48 -1.46
CA GLY A 22 -10.99 5.35 -0.35
C GLY A 22 -9.77 4.90 0.46
N LYS A 23 -9.01 3.87 0.04
CA LYS A 23 -7.79 3.38 0.73
C LYS A 23 -6.80 4.49 1.08
N SER A 24 -6.34 5.25 0.08
CA SER A 24 -5.42 6.37 0.29
C SER A 24 -6.04 7.50 1.13
N SER A 25 -7.36 7.67 1.09
CA SER A 25 -8.06 8.63 1.97
C SER A 25 -8.07 8.17 3.42
N LEU A 26 -8.21 6.86 3.67
CA LEU A 26 -8.11 6.28 5.00
C LEU A 26 -6.69 6.42 5.56
N VAL A 27 -5.65 6.20 4.76
CA VAL A 27 -4.25 6.44 5.17
C VAL A 27 -4.04 7.89 5.59
N ASN A 28 -4.54 8.85 4.81
CA ASN A 28 -4.48 10.27 5.14
C ASN A 28 -5.23 10.60 6.45
N MET A 29 -6.39 9.96 6.67
CA MET A 29 -7.17 10.14 7.89
C MET A 29 -6.42 9.60 9.12
N LEU A 30 -5.94 8.36 9.07
CA LEU A 30 -5.23 7.70 10.17
C LEU A 30 -3.92 8.40 10.54
N SER A 31 -3.23 8.98 9.55
CA SER A 31 -2.00 9.74 9.76
C SER A 31 -2.24 11.22 10.11
N ASN A 32 -3.50 11.67 10.18
CA ASN A 32 -3.88 13.07 10.35
C ASN A 32 -3.15 14.02 9.36
N ARG A 33 -2.97 13.59 8.11
CA ARG A 33 -2.25 14.32 7.05
C ARG A 33 -3.04 14.30 5.74
N LYS A 34 -3.36 15.47 5.20
CA LYS A 34 -4.25 15.60 4.02
C LYS A 34 -3.64 15.19 2.66
N LYS A 35 -2.32 15.00 2.56
CA LYS A 35 -1.61 14.75 1.29
C LYS A 35 -0.44 13.76 1.46
N LEU A 36 -0.52 12.86 2.44
CA LEU A 36 0.52 11.84 2.64
C LEU A 36 0.42 10.76 1.55
N ALA A 37 -0.75 10.18 1.39
CA ALA A 37 -1.07 9.25 0.31
C ALA A 37 -1.83 9.97 -0.82
N PHE A 38 -1.48 9.64 -2.07
CA PHE A 38 -2.12 10.22 -3.24
C PHE A 38 -3.55 9.70 -3.42
N SER A 39 -4.53 10.42 -2.88
CA SER A 39 -5.96 10.17 -3.14
C SER A 39 -6.37 10.92 -4.42
N SER A 40 -6.58 10.20 -5.53
CA SER A 40 -7.09 10.77 -6.77
C SER A 40 -8.41 10.13 -7.15
N LYS A 41 -9.34 10.95 -7.69
CA LYS A 41 -10.55 10.45 -8.36
C LYS A 41 -10.23 9.77 -9.69
N THR A 42 -9.09 10.09 -10.30
CA THR A 42 -8.62 9.45 -11.53
C THR A 42 -8.07 8.06 -11.18
N PRO A 43 -8.74 6.98 -11.63
CA PRO A 43 -8.29 5.64 -11.28
C PRO A 43 -6.94 5.32 -11.95
N GLY A 44 -6.10 4.54 -11.27
CA GLY A 44 -4.77 4.15 -11.78
C GLY A 44 -3.63 5.10 -11.44
N LYS A 45 -3.82 6.06 -10.53
CA LYS A 45 -2.74 6.89 -9.99
C LYS A 45 -1.82 6.12 -9.02
N THR A 46 -2.40 5.29 -8.16
CA THR A 46 -1.62 4.40 -7.28
C THR A 46 -1.21 3.16 -8.07
N GLN A 47 -0.01 3.24 -8.65
CA GLN A 47 0.66 2.17 -9.38
C GLN A 47 1.96 1.73 -8.67
N GLN A 48 2.06 1.97 -7.37
CA GLN A 48 3.15 1.43 -6.55
C GLN A 48 2.59 1.03 -5.20
N PHE A 49 3.30 0.17 -4.49
CA PHE A 49 3.06 -0.05 -3.07
C PHE A 49 3.64 1.14 -2.34
N ASN A 50 2.82 1.87 -1.59
CA ASN A 50 3.30 3.01 -0.81
C ASN A 50 3.45 2.59 0.64
N TYR A 51 4.67 2.68 1.15
CA TYR A 51 5.01 2.43 2.55
C TYR A 51 5.09 3.75 3.30
N PHE A 52 4.41 3.83 4.44
CA PHE A 52 4.47 4.97 5.35
C PHE A 52 4.94 4.46 6.71
N VAL A 53 6.09 4.94 7.16
CA VAL A 53 6.57 4.66 8.52
C VAL A 53 5.72 5.45 9.50
N VAL A 54 5.09 4.75 10.43
CA VAL A 54 4.38 5.33 11.56
C VAL A 54 5.21 5.09 12.81
N ASN A 55 5.58 6.18 13.47
CA ASN A 55 6.23 6.13 14.78
C ASN A 55 5.13 6.22 15.85
N GLY A 56 5.17 5.32 16.84
CA GLY A 56 4.35 5.43 18.04
C GLY A 56 4.62 6.75 18.79
N GLN A 57 3.61 7.23 19.50
CA GLN A 57 3.75 8.33 20.47
C GLN A 57 4.17 7.83 21.86
N ASP A 58 4.33 6.51 22.03
CA ASP A 58 4.73 5.91 23.29
C ASP A 58 6.25 5.99 23.51
N ASP A 59 6.66 5.98 24.78
CA ASP A 59 8.06 6.06 25.21
C ASP A 59 8.91 4.85 24.76
N VAL A 60 8.27 3.85 24.16
CA VAL A 60 8.88 2.62 23.61
C VAL A 60 9.26 2.78 22.14
N GLY A 61 8.70 3.78 21.42
CA GLY A 61 9.12 4.12 20.07
C GLY A 61 8.84 3.03 19.03
N ASN A 62 7.78 2.25 19.21
CA ASN A 62 7.45 1.17 18.29
C ASN A 62 7.11 1.73 16.90
N LYS A 63 7.77 1.20 15.87
CA LYS A 63 7.57 1.61 14.47
C LYS A 63 6.87 0.50 13.71
N PHE A 64 5.95 0.90 12.84
CA PHE A 64 5.25 -0.01 11.95
C PHE A 64 5.00 0.66 10.61
N HIS A 65 4.70 -0.13 9.58
CA HIS A 65 4.35 0.38 8.25
C HIS A 65 2.84 0.41 8.06
N LEU A 66 2.32 1.54 7.57
CA LEU A 66 1.06 1.55 6.84
C LEU A 66 1.37 1.37 5.36
N VAL A 67 0.73 0.38 4.73
CA VAL A 67 0.95 0.04 3.32
C VAL A 67 -0.32 0.32 2.52
N ASP A 68 -0.28 1.29 1.61
CA ASP A 68 -1.38 1.55 0.66
C ASP A 68 -1.17 0.72 -0.60
N LEU A 69 -2.02 -0.28 -0.79
CA LEU A 69 -1.95 -1.10 -1.97
C LEU A 69 -2.66 -0.45 -3.16
N PRO A 70 -2.13 -0.69 -4.36
CA PRO A 70 -2.78 -0.33 -5.61
C PRO A 70 -4.18 -0.94 -5.67
N GLY A 71 -5.14 -0.12 -6.11
CA GLY A 71 -6.51 -0.57 -6.21
C GLY A 71 -6.68 -1.60 -7.32
N VAL A 72 -7.23 -2.77 -6.99
CA VAL A 72 -7.54 -3.81 -7.97
C VAL A 72 -8.79 -3.48 -8.80
N GLY A 73 -8.85 -3.95 -10.05
CA GLY A 73 -10.09 -3.90 -10.84
C GLY A 73 -10.33 -2.67 -11.72
N TYR A 74 -9.31 -1.83 -11.98
CA TYR A 74 -9.45 -0.77 -13.00
C TYR A 74 -9.14 -1.27 -14.41
N ALA A 75 -10.06 -1.00 -15.33
CA ALA A 75 -10.11 -1.57 -16.68
C ALA A 75 -9.06 -1.03 -17.65
N LYS A 76 -8.48 0.17 -17.41
CA LYS A 76 -7.60 0.86 -18.38
C LYS A 76 -6.10 0.56 -18.26
N VAL A 77 -5.71 -0.42 -17.45
CA VAL A 77 -4.30 -0.84 -17.34
C VAL A 77 -4.05 -2.00 -18.31
N PRO A 78 -2.95 -2.01 -19.09
CA PRO A 78 -2.60 -3.12 -19.98
C PRO A 78 -2.61 -4.46 -19.25
N VAL A 79 -3.01 -5.53 -19.95
CA VAL A 79 -3.14 -6.88 -19.37
C VAL A 79 -1.81 -7.37 -18.79
N ALA A 80 -0.69 -7.10 -19.47
CA ALA A 80 0.65 -7.47 -19.02
C ALA A 80 0.98 -6.86 -17.66
N VAL A 81 0.75 -5.55 -17.51
CA VAL A 81 0.93 -4.83 -16.25
C VAL A 81 0.01 -5.44 -15.19
N ARG A 82 -1.29 -5.61 -15.47
CA ARG A 82 -2.23 -6.23 -14.51
C ARG A 82 -1.78 -7.60 -14.01
N ARG A 83 -1.16 -8.42 -14.86
CA ARG A 83 -0.62 -9.73 -14.48
C ARG A 83 0.60 -9.60 -13.56
N GLU A 84 1.55 -8.74 -13.89
CA GLU A 84 2.72 -8.49 -13.03
C GLU A 84 2.29 -8.04 -11.63
N TRP A 85 1.31 -7.13 -11.60
CA TRP A 85 0.69 -6.62 -10.39
C TRP A 85 0.06 -7.69 -9.52
N VAL A 86 -0.76 -8.57 -10.11
CA VAL A 86 -1.41 -9.67 -9.39
C VAL A 86 -0.38 -10.67 -8.89
N GLY A 87 0.64 -10.98 -9.70
CA GLY A 87 1.75 -11.85 -9.28
C GLY A 87 2.48 -11.27 -8.08
N PHE A 88 2.87 -10.01 -8.14
CA PHE A 88 3.55 -9.34 -7.04
C PHE A 88 2.68 -9.25 -5.77
N LEU A 89 1.40 -8.90 -5.91
CA LEU A 89 0.46 -8.88 -4.79
C LEU A 89 0.33 -10.26 -4.13
N THR A 90 0.27 -11.32 -4.93
CA THR A 90 0.20 -12.70 -4.43
C THR A 90 1.46 -13.05 -3.65
N SER A 91 2.65 -12.78 -4.20
CA SER A 91 3.91 -13.03 -3.51
C SER A 91 4.01 -12.22 -2.21
N TYR A 92 3.61 -10.94 -2.24
CA TYR A 92 3.62 -10.10 -1.05
C TYR A 92 2.71 -10.64 0.06
N LEU A 93 1.45 -10.96 -0.26
CA LEU A 93 0.49 -11.45 0.74
C LEU A 93 0.84 -12.84 1.29
N THR A 94 1.66 -13.62 0.59
CA THR A 94 2.01 -15.00 0.99
C THR A 94 3.39 -15.15 1.59
N GLN A 95 4.33 -14.25 1.29
CA GLN A 95 5.74 -14.37 1.66
C GLN A 95 6.22 -13.27 2.61
N ARG A 96 5.45 -12.19 2.79
CA ARG A 96 5.84 -11.10 3.69
C ARG A 96 5.51 -11.48 5.13
N GLU A 97 6.49 -11.98 5.87
CA GLU A 97 6.33 -12.38 7.27
C GLU A 97 5.95 -11.23 8.22
N SER A 98 6.25 -9.99 7.85
CA SER A 98 5.98 -8.80 8.65
C SER A 98 4.55 -8.26 8.52
N LEU A 99 3.75 -8.80 7.60
CA LEU A 99 2.34 -8.46 7.39
C LEU A 99 1.43 -9.19 8.38
#